data_AF-A0A3S5AW63-F1
#
_entry.id   AF-A0A3S5AW63-F1
#
_cell.length_a   1.000
_cell.length_b   1.000
_cell.length_c   1.000
_cell.angle_alpha   90.00
_cell.angle_beta   90.00
_cell.angle_gamma   90.00
#
_symmetry.space_group_name_H-M   'P 1'
#
loop_
_entity.id
_entity.type
_entity.pdbx_description
1 polymer ?
#
loop_
_entity_poly.entity_id
_entity_poly.type
_entity_poly.pdbx_seq_one_letter_code
_entity_poly.pdbx_strand_id
1 'polypeptide(L)'
;SQVPLVIFKREKEISRQLEFEGIWVTEQPNEDNLHAHWDKLVLSTPSFPAMYWDKFVKKKVLNKYAEQYDANEIRNLLGMQVTEGEPSGKGGMKGEKSSGSSRLSWLRL
;
A
#
# COMPACT_ATOMS: atom_id res chain seq x y z
N SER A 1 -20.48 -14.23 5.68
CA SER A 1 -19.01 -14.02 5.74
C SER A 1 -18.72 -12.60 6.22
N GLN A 2 -18.58 -12.39 7.53
CA GLN A 2 -18.35 -11.05 8.11
C GLN A 2 -16.89 -10.56 7.94
N VAL A 3 -15.93 -11.49 7.90
CA VAL A 3 -14.49 -11.18 7.82
C VAL A 3 -14.12 -10.37 6.58
N PRO A 4 -14.51 -10.74 5.34
CA PRO A 4 -14.21 -9.92 4.15
C PRO A 4 -14.73 -8.48 4.24
N LEU A 5 -15.91 -8.29 4.85
CA LEU A 5 -16.52 -6.97 5.01
C LEU A 5 -15.76 -6.10 6.01
N VAL A 6 -15.29 -6.68 7.12
CA VAL A 6 -14.49 -5.97 8.12
C VAL A 6 -13.15 -5.53 7.53
N ILE A 7 -12.47 -6.41 6.77
CA ILE A 7 -11.23 -6.06 6.07
C ILE A 7 -11.47 -4.93 5.08
N PHE A 8 -12.52 -5.01 4.27
CA PHE A 8 -12.89 -3.94 3.34
C PHE A 8 -13.12 -2.60 4.06
N LYS A 9 -13.87 -2.60 5.17
CA LYS A 9 -14.12 -1.38 5.96
C LYS A 9 -12.81 -0.79 6.48
N ARG A 10 -11.89 -1.63 6.95
CA ARG A 10 -10.59 -1.18 7.46
C ARG A 10 -9.69 -0.61 6.37
N GLU A 11 -9.53 -1.32 5.24
CA GLU A 11 -8.72 -0.81 4.13
C GLU A 11 -9.28 0.48 3.53
N LYS A 12 -10.62 0.60 3.46
CA LYS A 12 -11.29 1.84 3.05
C LYS A 12 -10.92 3.00 3.97
N GLU A 13 -10.91 2.77 5.28
CA GLU A 13 -10.60 3.80 6.26
C GLU A 13 -9.14 4.24 6.17
N ILE A 14 -8.19 3.28 6.17
CA ILE A 14 -6.76 3.56 6.02
C ILE A 14 -6.49 4.35 4.74
N SER A 15 -7.13 3.97 3.63
CA SER A 15 -6.98 4.65 2.34
C SER A 15 -7.42 6.11 2.39
N ARG A 16 -8.54 6.40 3.07
CA ARG A 16 -9.06 7.77 3.20
C ARG A 16 -8.20 8.62 4.12
N GLN A 17 -7.81 8.08 5.28
CA GLN A 17 -6.93 8.77 6.23
C GLN A 17 -5.59 9.13 5.58
N LEU A 18 -5.01 8.20 4.84
CA LEU A 18 -3.75 8.44 4.12
C LEU A 18 -3.90 9.48 2.99
N GLU A 19 -4.95 9.39 2.17
CA GLU A 19 -5.12 10.29 1.01
C GLU A 19 -5.55 11.70 1.42
N PHE A 20 -6.45 11.84 2.39
CA PHE A 20 -7.04 13.14 2.74
C PHE A 20 -6.35 13.81 3.91
N GLU A 21 -6.11 13.08 5.00
CA GLU A 21 -5.57 13.62 6.24
C GLU A 21 -4.04 13.58 6.26
N GLY A 22 -3.41 12.73 5.45
CA GLY A 22 -1.95 12.59 5.41
C GLY A 22 -1.38 11.89 6.63
N ILE A 23 -2.22 11.18 7.40
CA ILE A 23 -1.78 10.37 8.54
C ILE A 23 -0.62 9.47 8.07
N TRP A 24 0.37 9.24 8.94
CA TRP A 24 1.64 8.54 8.67
C TRP A 24 2.64 9.30 7.78
N VAL A 25 2.21 10.26 6.95
CA VAL A 25 3.10 11.10 6.13
C VAL A 25 3.42 12.42 6.85
N THR A 26 2.40 13.13 7.32
CA THR A 26 2.54 14.45 7.95
C THR A 26 2.64 14.37 9.47
N GLU A 27 2.14 13.29 10.07
CA GLU A 27 2.03 13.13 11.52
C GLU A 27 2.57 11.75 11.95
N GLN A 28 3.35 11.75 13.03
CA GLN A 28 3.66 10.50 13.74
C GLN A 28 2.49 10.16 14.67
N PRO A 29 1.79 9.03 14.47
CA PRO A 29 0.75 8.62 15.40
C PRO A 29 1.33 8.42 16.80
N ASN A 30 0.60 8.86 17.82
CA ASN A 30 0.97 8.64 19.23
C ASN A 30 1.27 7.15 19.47
N GLU A 31 2.34 6.86 20.21
CA GLU A 31 2.81 5.49 20.46
C GLU A 31 1.74 4.61 21.14
N ASP A 32 0.83 5.22 21.90
CA ASP A 32 -0.28 4.53 22.56
C ASP A 32 -1.38 4.05 21.60
N ASN A 33 -1.37 4.50 20.33
CA ASN A 33 -2.34 4.10 19.33
C ASN A 33 -1.89 2.83 18.59
N LEU A 34 -2.11 1.68 19.23
CA LEU A 34 -1.80 0.36 18.68
C LEU A 34 -2.44 0.15 17.30
N HIS A 35 -3.67 0.63 17.09
CA HIS A 35 -4.37 0.48 15.80
C HIS A 35 -3.65 1.18 14.66
N ALA A 36 -3.13 2.40 14.88
CA ALA A 36 -2.37 3.14 13.88
C ALA A 36 -1.03 2.46 13.57
N HIS A 37 -0.42 1.81 14.56
CA HIS A 37 0.81 1.05 14.37
C HIS A 37 0.58 -0.19 13.49
N TRP A 38 -0.51 -0.94 13.75
CA TRP A 38 -0.91 -2.07 12.91
C TRP A 38 -1.25 -1.65 11.48
N ASP A 39 -1.92 -0.51 11.31
CA ASP A 39 -2.22 0.02 9.98
C ASP A 39 -0.96 0.35 9.19
N LYS A 40 0.06 0.92 9.84
CA LYS A 40 1.35 1.22 9.22
C LYS A 40 2.02 -0.05 8.69
N LEU A 41 1.92 -1.16 9.43
CA LEU A 41 2.43 -2.47 8.97
C LEU A 41 1.67 -2.95 7.72
N VAL A 42 0.34 -2.89 7.74
CA VAL A 42 -0.49 -3.29 6.59
C VAL A 42 -0.22 -2.41 5.37
N LEU A 43 -0.05 -1.10 5.57
CA LEU A 43 0.23 -0.12 4.53
C LEU A 43 1.53 -0.44 3.78
N SER A 44 2.57 -0.86 4.51
CA SER A 44 3.88 -1.23 3.93
C SER A 44 3.84 -2.50 3.07
N THR A 45 2.76 -3.29 3.13
CA THR A 45 2.68 -4.54 2.36
C THR A 45 2.42 -4.28 0.86
N PRO A 46 3.03 -5.04 -0.07
CA PRO A 46 2.81 -4.87 -1.51
C PRO A 46 1.37 -5.20 -1.95
N SER A 47 0.65 -6.01 -1.17
CA SER A 47 -0.74 -6.38 -1.43
C SER A 47 -1.75 -5.30 -1.05
N PHE A 48 -1.38 -4.33 -0.21
CA PHE A 48 -2.30 -3.28 0.19
C PHE A 48 -2.50 -2.26 -0.95
N PRO A 49 -3.74 -1.87 -1.28
CA PRO A 49 -5.00 -2.42 -0.76
C PRO A 49 -5.45 -3.71 -1.49
N ALA A 50 -5.88 -4.74 -0.75
CA ALA A 50 -6.27 -6.04 -1.31
C ALA A 50 -7.78 -6.16 -1.55
N MET A 51 -8.60 -5.69 -0.61
CA MET A 51 -10.07 -5.76 -0.64
C MET A 51 -10.75 -4.45 -1.04
N TYR A 52 -10.09 -3.30 -0.86
CA TYR A 52 -10.63 -2.00 -1.27
C TYR A 52 -10.61 -1.83 -2.79
N TRP A 53 -11.55 -1.05 -3.32
CA TRP A 53 -11.77 -0.92 -4.76
C TRP A 53 -10.72 -0.02 -5.43
N ASP A 54 -10.24 1.02 -4.75
CA ASP A 54 -9.21 1.90 -5.29
C ASP A 54 -7.82 1.27 -5.07
N LYS A 55 -7.24 0.73 -6.16
CA LYS A 55 -5.91 0.10 -6.15
C LYS A 55 -4.75 1.08 -6.31
N PHE A 56 -5.03 2.37 -6.50
CA PHE A 56 -4.01 3.37 -6.83
C PHE A 56 -3.73 4.36 -5.69
N VAL A 57 -4.28 4.13 -4.50
CA VAL A 57 -4.09 4.95 -3.29
C VAL A 57 -2.61 5.28 -3.04
N LYS A 58 -1.71 4.28 -3.07
CA LYS A 58 -0.27 4.51 -2.83
C LYS A 58 0.35 5.51 -3.82
N LYS A 59 0.00 5.37 -5.10
CA LYS A 59 0.50 6.26 -6.16
C LYS A 59 -0.05 7.68 -6.02
N LYS A 60 -1.34 7.81 -5.65
CA LYS A 60 -1.97 9.11 -5.40
C LYS A 60 -1.31 9.85 -4.21
N VAL A 61 -1.08 9.13 -3.12
CA VAL A 61 -0.45 9.67 -1.91
C VAL A 61 0.98 10.13 -2.21
N LEU A 62 1.76 9.30 -2.90
CA LEU A 62 3.10 9.70 -3.34
C LEU A 62 3.03 10.98 -4.18
N ASN A 63 2.15 11.06 -5.18
CA ASN A 63 2.02 12.25 -6.01
C ASN A 63 1.58 13.50 -5.24
N LYS A 64 0.70 13.36 -4.23
CA LYS A 64 0.18 14.47 -3.44
C LYS A 64 1.21 15.05 -2.48
N TYR A 65 1.99 14.19 -1.82
CA TYR A 65 2.90 14.61 -0.74
C TYR A 65 4.37 14.72 -1.16
N ALA A 66 4.77 14.21 -2.34
CA ALA A 66 6.15 14.29 -2.82
C ALA A 66 6.67 15.71 -3.10
N GLU A 67 5.79 16.71 -3.20
CA GLU A 67 6.21 18.12 -3.31
C GLU A 67 6.60 18.71 -1.95
N GLN A 68 6.00 18.22 -0.86
CA GLN A 68 6.18 18.75 0.50
C GLN A 68 7.13 17.91 1.37
N TYR A 69 7.24 16.61 1.08
CA TYR A 69 8.00 15.63 1.85
C TYR A 69 8.91 14.80 0.94
N ASP A 70 9.90 14.11 1.52
CA ASP A 70 10.83 13.28 0.76
C ASP A 70 10.10 12.09 0.10
N ALA A 71 10.17 12.04 -1.23
CA ALA A 71 9.50 11.01 -2.02
C ALA A 71 10.02 9.59 -1.75
N ASN A 72 11.29 9.43 -1.37
CA ASN A 72 11.86 8.13 -1.02
C ASN A 72 11.39 7.67 0.35
N GLU A 73 11.27 8.59 1.32
CA GLU A 73 10.67 8.27 2.63
C GLU A 73 9.21 7.83 2.48
N ILE A 74 8.42 8.52 1.66
CA ILE A 74 7.04 8.12 1.36
C ILE A 74 7.02 6.75 0.67
N ARG A 75 7.89 6.50 -0.30
CA ARG A 75 7.98 5.18 -0.97
C ARG A 75 8.30 4.06 0.01
N ASN A 76 9.25 4.28 0.91
CA ASN A 76 9.64 3.34 1.95
C ASN A 76 8.48 3.06 2.91
N LEU A 77 7.78 4.11 3.37
CA LEU A 77 6.58 3.99 4.20
C LEU A 77 5.49 3.14 3.51
N LEU A 78 5.26 3.39 2.22
CA LEU A 78 4.24 2.70 1.42
C LEU A 78 4.69 1.32 0.91
N GLY A 79 5.93 0.89 1.20
CA GLY A 79 6.49 -0.35 0.67
C GLY A 79 6.55 -0.41 -0.86
N MET A 80 6.68 0.74 -1.51
CA MET A 80 6.87 0.85 -2.95
C MET A 80 8.37 0.64 -3.21
N GLN A 81 8.77 -0.56 -3.63
CA GLN A 81 10.18 -0.82 -3.94
C GLN A 81 10.69 0.16 -4.98
N VAL A 82 11.86 0.75 -4.73
CA VAL A 82 12.63 1.44 -5.76
C VAL A 82 13.32 0.36 -6.57
N THR A 83 12.74 -0.02 -7.70
CA THR A 83 13.48 -0.80 -8.68
C THR A 83 14.60 0.09 -9.19
N GLU A 84 15.86 -0.21 -8.85
CA GLU A 84 17.03 0.45 -9.42
C GLU A 84 16.99 0.27 -10.95
N GLY A 85 16.41 1.23 -11.68
CA GLY A 85 16.37 1.19 -13.14
C GLY A 85 15.15 1.82 -13.86
N GLU A 86 14.11 2.29 -13.19
CA GLU A 86 12.97 2.94 -13.92
C GLU A 86 13.13 4.47 -14.05
N PRO A 87 13.25 5.02 -15.28
CA PRO A 87 13.14 6.45 -15.49
C PRO A 87 11.68 6.91 -15.30
N SER A 88 11.51 8.08 -14.67
CA SER A 88 10.21 8.70 -14.40
C SER A 88 9.43 8.99 -15.68
N GLY A 89 8.43 8.17 -16.02
CA GLY A 89 7.54 8.51 -17.14
C GLY A 89 6.52 7.44 -17.56
N LYS A 90 5.26 7.65 -17.14
CA LYS A 90 3.99 7.14 -17.72
C LYS A 90 3.74 5.63 -17.87
N GLY A 91 2.51 5.26 -17.49
CA GLY A 91 1.74 4.18 -18.13
C GLY A 91 1.80 2.85 -17.39
N GLY A 92 0.63 2.30 -17.02
CA GLY A 92 0.57 0.99 -16.41
C GLY A 92 1.05 -0.11 -17.34
N MET A 93 1.66 -1.14 -16.78
CA MET A 93 1.69 -2.45 -17.41
C MET A 93 1.64 -3.54 -16.34
N LYS A 94 0.62 -4.37 -16.49
CA LYS A 94 0.47 -5.70 -15.92
C LYS A 94 1.77 -6.49 -16.13
N GLY A 95 2.47 -6.80 -15.05
CA GLY A 95 3.53 -7.81 -15.06
C GLY A 95 2.90 -9.19 -15.16
N GLU A 96 2.76 -9.67 -16.39
CA GLU A 96 2.48 -11.07 -16.69
C GLU A 96 3.63 -11.93 -16.16
N LYS A 97 3.40 -12.63 -15.05
CA LYS A 97 4.09 -13.90 -14.80
C LYS A 97 3.21 -15.01 -15.34
N SER A 98 3.49 -15.40 -16.58
CA SER A 98 3.26 -16.75 -17.06
C SER A 98 3.96 -17.71 -16.09
N SER A 99 3.17 -18.32 -15.23
CA SER A 99 3.50 -19.58 -14.57
C SER A 99 2.16 -20.22 -14.30
N GLY A 100 1.92 -21.36 -14.97
CA GLY A 100 0.67 -22.09 -14.89
C GLY A 100 0.21 -22.19 -13.44
N SER A 101 -1.04 -21.78 -13.20
CA SER A 101 -1.67 -21.86 -11.89
C SER A 101 -1.76 -23.33 -11.45
N SER A 102 -0.67 -23.83 -10.88
CA SER A 102 -0.72 -24.93 -9.93
C SER A 102 -0.46 -24.33 -8.57
N ARG A 103 -1.54 -23.92 -7.91
CA ARG A 103 -1.55 -23.37 -6.53
C ARG A 103 -0.98 -24.35 -5.48
N LEU A 104 -0.43 -25.49 -5.91
CA LEU A 104 0.00 -26.60 -5.09
C LEU A 104 1.45 -27.02 -5.38
N SER A 105 2.17 -26.36 -6.30
CA SER A 105 3.56 -26.76 -6.63
C SER A 105 4.57 -26.51 -5.50
N TRP A 106 4.29 -25.58 -4.60
CA TRP A 106 5.16 -25.24 -3.45
C TRP A 106 4.86 -26.07 -2.17
N LEU A 107 3.83 -26.92 -2.19
CA LEU A 107 3.35 -27.68 -1.01
C LEU A 107 3.72 -29.16 -1.04
N ARG A 108 4.55 -29.61 -1.98
CA ARG A 108 4.99 -31.01 -2.06
C ARG A 108 6.39 -31.10 -1.43
N LEU A 109 6.44 -31.58 -0.19
CA LEU A 109 7.65 -32.14 0.46
C LEU A 109 8.14 -33.35 -0.33
#